data_AF-A0A383VFI1-F1
#
_entry.id   AF-A0A383VFI1-F1
#
_cell.length_a   1.000
_cell.length_b   1.000
_cell.length_c   1.000
_cell.angle_alpha   90.00
_cell.angle_beta   90.00
_cell.angle_gamma   90.00
#
_symmetry.space_group_name_H-M   'P 1'
#
loop_
_entity.id
_entity.type
_entity.pdbx_description
1 polymer ?
#
loop_
_entity_poly.entity_id
_entity_poly.type
_entity_poly.pdbx_seq_one_letter_code
_entity_poly.pdbx_strand_id
1 'polypeptide(L)'
;MGTIIVDIVELNFLQQVLNGLASQAATSSRIDTAKLAVAGHSRGGKLAALQLAGSYVSPPPMAAYLVDPIDNTMFSPEGSTYPSVAKALAAAVPLRKAGISGAGISSSCNPAGTNYPRFYDALATGSWLTVLPQSTHVAFTSSLAGLLGFCGFGRTSSSETIAITAAAMTGWMQSNVRGTAVPAQLTSYLNSKVQAGTITFAVKP
;
A
#
# COMPACT_ATOMS: atom_id res chain seq x y z
N MET A 1 -17.43 -8.92 -21.20
CA MET A 1 -16.81 -8.90 -19.86
C MET A 1 -15.30 -8.93 -20.07
N GLY A 2 -14.56 -7.95 -19.56
CA GLY A 2 -13.10 -7.98 -19.65
C GLY A 2 -12.55 -9.06 -18.72
N THR A 3 -11.58 -9.85 -19.18
CA THR A 3 -10.86 -10.81 -18.35
C THR A 3 -10.10 -10.07 -17.25
N ILE A 4 -10.33 -10.42 -15.98
CA ILE A 4 -9.54 -9.90 -14.87
C ILE A 4 -8.13 -10.49 -14.98
N ILE A 5 -7.12 -9.63 -15.03
CA ILE A 5 -5.72 -10.05 -15.01
C ILE A 5 -5.39 -10.54 -13.59
N VAL A 6 -4.95 -11.79 -13.49
CA VAL A 6 -4.58 -12.43 -12.22
C VAL A 6 -3.27 -11.86 -11.67
N ASP A 7 -3.05 -11.95 -10.36
CA ASP A 7 -1.93 -11.30 -9.68
C ASP A 7 -0.58 -11.71 -10.27
N ILE A 8 -0.35 -13.01 -10.52
CA ILE A 8 0.93 -13.50 -11.03
C ILE A 8 1.27 -12.93 -12.42
N VAL A 9 0.26 -12.62 -13.24
CA VAL A 9 0.48 -11.99 -14.55
C VAL A 9 0.78 -10.50 -14.37
N GLU A 10 -0.03 -9.79 -13.57
CA GLU A 10 0.13 -8.35 -13.37
C GLU A 10 1.44 -7.98 -12.67
N LEU A 11 1.97 -8.84 -11.80
CA LEU A 11 3.26 -8.63 -11.15
C LEU A 11 4.43 -8.48 -12.15
N ASN A 12 4.29 -8.99 -13.37
CA ASN A 12 5.33 -8.83 -14.40
C ASN A 12 5.27 -7.47 -15.12
N PHE A 13 4.18 -6.70 -14.99
CA PHE A 13 4.02 -5.44 -15.71
C PHE A 13 4.96 -4.35 -15.20
N LEU A 14 5.29 -4.34 -13.91
CA LEU A 14 6.20 -3.34 -13.35
C LEU A 14 7.57 -3.37 -14.03
N GLN A 15 8.17 -4.56 -14.21
CA GLN A 15 9.44 -4.69 -14.91
C GLN A 15 9.35 -4.21 -16.36
N GLN A 16 8.24 -4.50 -17.05
CA GLN A 16 8.04 -4.05 -18.43
C GLN A 16 7.92 -2.52 -18.51
N VAL A 17 7.20 -1.90 -17.59
CA VAL A 17 7.11 -0.43 -17.49
C VAL A 17 8.49 0.17 -17.23
N LEU A 18 9.27 -0.38 -16.28
CA LEU A 18 10.62 0.11 -15.98
C LEU A 18 11.55 -0.02 -17.19
N ASN A 19 11.51 -1.15 -17.91
CA ASN A 19 12.30 -1.35 -19.12
C ASN A 19 11.92 -0.32 -20.20
N GLY A 20 10.62 -0.06 -20.39
CA GLY A 20 10.14 0.94 -21.34
C GLY A 20 10.53 2.37 -20.96
N LEU A 21 10.53 2.71 -19.67
CA LEU A 21 10.99 4.01 -19.19
C LEU A 21 12.51 4.18 -19.34
N ALA A 22 13.28 3.12 -19.14
CA ALA A 22 14.73 3.12 -19.33
C ALA A 22 15.13 3.21 -20.80
N SER A 23 14.31 2.70 -21.74
CA SER A 23 14.61 2.73 -23.17
C SER A 23 14.27 4.06 -23.86
N GLN A 24 13.55 4.96 -23.20
CA GLN A 24 13.13 6.23 -23.78
C GLN A 24 14.07 7.38 -23.40
N ALA A 25 14.62 8.08 -24.41
CA ALA A 25 15.54 9.21 -24.18
C ALA A 25 14.95 10.33 -23.32
N ALA A 26 13.61 10.52 -23.38
CA ALA A 26 12.92 11.54 -22.60
C ALA A 26 12.89 11.26 -21.08
N THR A 27 13.04 9.99 -20.67
CA THR A 27 12.89 9.55 -19.28
C THR A 27 14.14 8.90 -18.70
N SER A 28 15.00 8.32 -19.54
CA SER A 28 16.16 7.52 -19.11
C SER A 28 17.18 8.31 -18.27
N SER A 29 17.32 9.62 -18.48
CA SER A 29 18.18 10.50 -17.67
C SER A 29 17.48 11.16 -16.48
N ARG A 30 16.16 10.97 -16.34
CA ARG A 30 15.32 11.64 -15.33
C ARG A 30 14.82 10.72 -14.23
N ILE A 31 14.89 9.40 -14.43
CA ILE A 31 14.36 8.40 -13.51
C ILE A 31 15.50 7.55 -12.97
N ASP A 32 15.65 7.53 -11.65
CA ASP A 32 16.56 6.63 -10.95
C ASP A 32 15.79 5.36 -10.56
N THR A 33 15.87 4.32 -11.40
CA THR A 33 15.17 3.04 -11.16
C THR A 33 15.80 2.23 -10.03
N ALA A 34 16.99 2.59 -9.54
CA ALA A 34 17.56 1.99 -8.34
C ALA A 34 16.87 2.52 -7.07
N LYS A 35 16.21 3.69 -7.14
CA LYS A 35 15.42 4.30 -6.06
C LYS A 35 13.93 4.06 -6.24
N LEU A 36 13.56 2.79 -6.40
CA LEU A 36 12.18 2.39 -6.63
C LEU A 36 11.40 2.24 -5.32
N ALA A 37 10.22 2.84 -5.26
CA ALA A 37 9.18 2.51 -4.29
C ALA A 37 7.86 2.21 -5.00
N VAL A 38 7.08 1.32 -4.40
CA VAL A 38 5.77 0.92 -4.92
C VAL A 38 4.67 1.27 -3.93
N ALA A 39 3.50 1.58 -4.44
CA ALA A 39 2.31 1.78 -3.62
C ALA A 39 1.08 1.34 -4.39
N GLY A 40 0.04 0.98 -3.66
CA GLY A 40 -1.22 0.62 -4.29
C GLY A 40 -2.35 0.51 -3.27
N HIS A 41 -3.57 0.66 -3.78
CA HIS A 41 -4.80 0.56 -3.02
C HIS A 41 -5.48 -0.81 -3.24
N SER A 42 -6.12 -1.37 -2.20
CA SER A 42 -6.90 -2.61 -2.32
C SER A 42 -6.04 -3.78 -2.86
N ARG A 43 -6.45 -4.42 -3.96
CA ARG A 43 -5.61 -5.40 -4.70
C ARG A 43 -4.26 -4.81 -5.10
N GLY A 44 -4.20 -3.54 -5.49
CA GLY A 44 -2.94 -2.86 -5.79
C GLY A 44 -1.99 -2.80 -4.59
N GLY A 45 -2.52 -2.71 -3.36
CA GLY A 45 -1.73 -2.80 -2.13
C GLY A 45 -1.15 -4.20 -1.94
N LYS A 46 -1.92 -5.24 -2.25
CA LYS A 46 -1.42 -6.63 -2.33
C LYS A 46 -0.30 -6.77 -3.36
N LEU A 47 -0.46 -6.25 -4.57
CA LEU A 47 0.57 -6.32 -5.60
C LEU A 47 1.84 -5.57 -5.17
N ALA A 48 1.72 -4.38 -4.59
CA ALA A 48 2.86 -3.63 -4.06
C ALA A 48 3.61 -4.42 -2.97
N ALA A 49 2.90 -5.11 -2.07
CA ALA A 49 3.51 -5.95 -1.05
C ALA A 49 4.20 -7.19 -1.65
N LEU A 50 3.61 -7.83 -2.67
CA LEU A 50 4.23 -8.95 -3.38
C LEU A 50 5.49 -8.53 -4.15
N GLN A 51 5.49 -7.35 -4.77
CA GLN A 51 6.67 -6.76 -5.40
C GLN A 51 7.80 -6.53 -4.37
N LEU A 52 7.45 -6.08 -3.17
CA LEU A 52 8.41 -5.88 -2.08
C LEU A 52 8.96 -7.21 -1.53
N ALA A 53 8.11 -8.22 -1.40
CA ALA A 53 8.46 -9.51 -0.81
C ALA A 53 9.25 -10.43 -1.76
N GLY A 54 8.89 -10.41 -3.05
CA GLY A 54 9.36 -11.36 -4.04
C GLY A 54 10.41 -10.83 -5.01
N SER A 55 10.68 -11.63 -6.05
CA SER A 55 11.65 -11.33 -7.11
C SER A 55 10.96 -11.06 -8.45
N TYR A 56 9.85 -10.30 -8.43
CA TYR A 56 9.07 -9.95 -9.62
C TYR A 56 9.67 -8.79 -10.42
N VAL A 57 10.49 -7.97 -9.76
CA VAL A 57 11.22 -6.86 -10.36
C VAL A 57 12.66 -6.88 -9.86
N SER A 58 13.60 -6.55 -10.74
CA SER A 58 15.04 -6.55 -10.43
C SER A 58 15.67 -5.19 -10.76
N PRO A 59 16.23 -4.47 -9.77
CA PRO A 59 16.25 -4.80 -8.33
C PRO A 59 14.85 -4.70 -7.68
N PRO A 60 14.61 -5.36 -6.53
CA PRO A 60 13.35 -5.23 -5.81
C PRO A 60 13.14 -3.79 -5.31
N PRO A 61 11.90 -3.34 -5.08
CA PRO A 61 11.64 -2.00 -4.56
C PRO A 61 12.28 -1.82 -3.18
N MET A 62 12.83 -0.62 -2.94
CA MET A 62 13.42 -0.26 -1.66
C MET A 62 12.36 -0.08 -0.56
N ALA A 63 11.15 0.33 -0.95
CA ALA A 63 10.06 0.59 -0.03
C ALA A 63 8.71 0.28 -0.68
N ALA A 64 7.73 -0.09 0.16
CA ALA A 64 6.33 -0.10 -0.25
C ALA A 64 5.46 0.71 0.71
N TYR A 65 4.37 1.29 0.18
CA TYR A 65 3.30 1.84 0.97
C TYR A 65 1.95 1.23 0.57
N LEU A 66 1.29 0.55 1.50
CA LEU A 66 0.12 -0.28 1.23
C LEU A 66 -1.14 0.48 1.69
N VAL A 67 -2.02 0.82 0.75
CA VAL A 67 -3.23 1.60 1.04
C VAL A 67 -4.42 0.66 1.11
N ASP A 68 -4.95 0.48 2.31
CA ASP A 68 -6.00 -0.46 2.70
C ASP A 68 -5.91 -1.80 1.93
N PRO A 69 -4.75 -2.48 2.01
CA PRO A 69 -4.46 -3.62 1.16
C PRO A 69 -5.37 -4.81 1.49
N ILE A 70 -5.76 -5.55 0.46
CA ILE A 70 -6.60 -6.76 0.57
C ILE A 70 -5.85 -7.95 0.00
N ASP A 71 -5.67 -8.99 0.81
CA ASP A 71 -5.05 -10.27 0.41
C ASP A 71 -6.09 -11.15 -0.32
N ASN A 72 -5.95 -12.47 -0.26
CA ASN A 72 -6.91 -13.40 -0.85
C ASN A 72 -8.32 -13.26 -0.24
N THR A 73 -9.33 -13.27 -1.11
CA THR A 73 -10.75 -13.22 -0.74
C THR A 73 -11.50 -14.39 -1.36
N MET A 74 -12.82 -14.49 -1.14
CA MET A 74 -13.67 -15.46 -1.87
C MET A 74 -13.65 -15.27 -3.40
N PHE A 75 -13.36 -14.06 -3.88
CA PHE A 75 -13.29 -13.75 -5.32
C PHE A 75 -11.89 -13.94 -5.90
N SER A 76 -10.87 -14.05 -5.03
CA SER A 76 -9.46 -14.23 -5.38
C SER A 76 -8.81 -15.22 -4.39
N PRO A 77 -9.31 -16.47 -4.33
CA PRO A 77 -8.87 -17.45 -3.34
C PRO A 77 -7.37 -17.72 -3.50
N GLU A 78 -6.70 -18.03 -2.40
CA GLU A 78 -5.27 -18.31 -2.42
C GLU A 78 -4.96 -19.48 -3.36
N GLY A 79 -3.97 -19.29 -4.23
CA GLY A 79 -3.55 -20.29 -5.20
C GLY A 79 -2.35 -19.81 -6.03
N SER A 80 -1.97 -20.60 -7.03
CA SER A 80 -0.82 -20.30 -7.90
C SER A 80 -0.95 -18.98 -8.67
N THR A 81 -2.17 -18.55 -8.98
CA THR A 81 -2.46 -17.29 -9.69
C THR A 81 -2.69 -16.10 -8.76
N TYR A 82 -3.00 -16.36 -7.48
CA TYR A 82 -3.27 -15.37 -6.44
C TYR A 82 -2.49 -15.74 -5.17
N PRO A 83 -1.16 -15.54 -5.13
CA PRO A 83 -0.36 -15.87 -3.95
C PRO A 83 -0.79 -15.05 -2.73
N SER A 84 -0.62 -15.61 -1.52
CA SER A 84 -0.88 -14.88 -0.27
C SER A 84 0.28 -13.95 0.04
N VAL A 85 -0.05 -12.68 0.29
CA VAL A 85 0.94 -11.67 0.70
C VAL A 85 1.52 -12.00 2.07
N ALA A 86 0.68 -12.40 3.02
CA ALA A 86 1.13 -12.67 4.38
C ALA A 86 2.21 -13.77 4.41
N LYS A 87 2.03 -14.82 3.60
CA LYS A 87 3.03 -15.89 3.44
C LYS A 87 4.29 -15.38 2.74
N ALA A 88 4.14 -14.59 1.68
CA ALA A 88 5.28 -14.03 0.95
C ALA A 88 6.13 -13.10 1.83
N LEU A 89 5.52 -12.21 2.61
CA LEU A 89 6.22 -11.31 3.53
C LEU A 89 6.89 -12.07 4.68
N ALA A 90 6.23 -13.08 5.25
CA ALA A 90 6.80 -13.90 6.31
C ALA A 90 7.99 -14.77 5.83
N ALA A 91 7.99 -15.18 4.56
CA ALA A 91 9.08 -15.94 3.95
C ALA A 91 10.23 -15.07 3.42
N ALA A 92 10.07 -13.75 3.37
CA ALA A 92 11.08 -12.85 2.83
C ALA A 92 12.32 -12.81 3.73
N VAL A 93 13.52 -12.90 3.12
CA VAL A 93 14.80 -12.79 3.80
C VAL A 93 15.63 -11.68 3.14
N PRO A 94 15.98 -10.59 3.84
CA PRO A 94 15.51 -10.24 5.18
C PRO A 94 14.01 -9.91 5.20
N LEU A 95 13.40 -9.94 6.39
CA LEU A 95 12.01 -9.51 6.57
C LEU A 95 11.85 -8.06 6.09
N ARG A 96 10.72 -7.78 5.43
CA ARG A 96 10.47 -6.51 4.76
C ARG A 96 9.73 -5.53 5.65
N LYS A 97 10.04 -4.25 5.49
CA LYS A 97 9.33 -3.14 6.14
C LYS A 97 8.44 -2.42 5.13
N ALA A 98 7.27 -1.98 5.55
CA ALA A 98 6.38 -1.16 4.74
C ALA A 98 5.59 -0.17 5.59
N GLY A 99 5.11 0.89 4.96
CA GLY A 99 4.09 1.76 5.53
C GLY A 99 2.70 1.28 5.12
N ILE A 100 1.71 1.41 6.00
CA ILE A 100 0.33 1.04 5.75
C ILE A 100 -0.59 2.18 6.14
N SER A 101 -1.58 2.47 5.30
CA SER A 101 -2.80 3.16 5.73
C SER A 101 -3.98 2.18 5.67
N GLY A 102 -4.77 2.03 6.73
CA GLY A 102 -5.93 1.13 6.78
C GLY A 102 -7.23 1.85 7.09
N ALA A 103 -8.35 1.42 6.50
CA ALA A 103 -9.68 1.89 6.88
C ALA A 103 -10.14 1.21 8.18
N GLY A 104 -10.62 1.99 9.15
CA GLY A 104 -11.22 1.43 10.36
C GLY A 104 -12.57 0.77 10.14
N ILE A 105 -13.28 1.13 9.08
CA ILE A 105 -14.59 0.56 8.75
C ILE A 105 -14.36 -0.61 7.79
N SER A 106 -14.54 -1.82 8.32
CA SER A 106 -14.55 -3.06 7.55
C SER A 106 -15.90 -3.29 6.88
N SER A 107 -15.89 -3.85 5.68
CA SER A 107 -17.05 -4.07 4.81
C SER A 107 -16.80 -5.27 3.87
N SER A 108 -17.72 -5.55 2.93
CA SER A 108 -17.47 -6.56 1.90
C SER A 108 -16.30 -6.20 0.95
N CYS A 109 -15.92 -4.92 0.88
CA CYS A 109 -14.80 -4.46 0.05
C CYS A 109 -13.44 -4.62 0.75
N ASN A 110 -13.44 -4.69 2.08
CA ASN A 110 -12.25 -4.92 2.90
C ASN A 110 -12.57 -5.87 4.07
N PRO A 111 -12.84 -7.15 3.79
CA PRO A 111 -13.26 -8.09 4.82
C PRO A 111 -12.19 -8.24 5.91
N ALA A 112 -12.64 -8.35 7.15
CA ALA A 112 -11.77 -8.64 8.28
C ALA A 112 -11.05 -9.99 8.05
N GLY A 113 -9.77 -10.06 8.42
CA GLY A 113 -8.93 -11.25 8.25
C GLY A 113 -8.27 -11.38 6.87
N THR A 114 -8.70 -10.59 5.88
CA THR A 114 -8.04 -10.46 4.58
C THR A 114 -7.44 -9.06 4.37
N ASN A 115 -7.68 -8.13 5.30
CA ASN A 115 -7.28 -6.73 5.21
C ASN A 115 -5.95 -6.43 5.93
N TYR A 116 -5.63 -5.14 6.05
CA TYR A 116 -4.34 -4.62 6.50
C TYR A 116 -3.74 -5.18 7.80
N PRO A 117 -4.49 -5.62 8.85
CA PRO A 117 -3.89 -6.18 10.06
C PRO A 117 -2.99 -7.39 9.73
N ARG A 118 -3.46 -8.27 8.84
CA ARG A 118 -2.71 -9.46 8.41
C ARG A 118 -1.40 -9.11 7.69
N PHE A 119 -1.39 -8.00 6.96
CA PHE A 119 -0.17 -7.48 6.32
C PHE A 119 0.79 -6.94 7.38
N TYR A 120 0.29 -6.13 8.31
CA TYR A 120 1.10 -5.54 9.37
C TYR A 120 1.74 -6.59 10.27
N ASP A 121 1.02 -7.67 10.58
CA ASP A 121 1.54 -8.79 11.36
C ASP A 121 2.71 -9.50 10.68
N ALA A 122 2.71 -9.59 9.35
CA ALA A 122 3.78 -10.24 8.58
C ALA A 122 5.01 -9.32 8.31
N LEU A 123 4.88 -8.01 8.51
CA LEU A 123 5.97 -7.06 8.27
C LEU A 123 7.01 -7.03 9.41
N ALA A 124 8.21 -6.53 9.13
CA ALA A 124 9.28 -6.39 10.11
C ALA A 124 9.09 -5.20 11.08
N THR A 125 9.81 -5.22 12.20
CA THR A 125 10.02 -4.09 13.12
C THR A 125 10.38 -2.81 12.37
N GLY A 126 9.79 -1.68 12.80
CA GLY A 126 9.94 -0.37 12.18
C GLY A 126 8.93 -0.07 11.07
N SER A 127 8.04 -1.01 10.74
CA SER A 127 6.93 -0.76 9.80
C SER A 127 5.89 0.18 10.39
N TRP A 128 5.32 1.05 9.55
CA TRP A 128 4.33 2.05 9.99
C TRP A 128 2.91 1.57 9.72
N LEU A 129 2.01 1.84 10.66
CA LEU A 129 0.58 1.64 10.50
C LEU A 129 -0.17 2.92 10.87
N THR A 130 -0.84 3.50 9.89
CA THR A 130 -1.82 4.58 10.06
C THR A 130 -3.21 3.98 9.88
N VAL A 131 -4.08 4.06 10.89
CA VAL A 131 -5.49 3.65 10.74
C VAL A 131 -6.35 4.89 10.76
N LEU A 132 -7.30 4.98 9.83
CA LEU A 132 -8.31 6.04 9.78
C LEU A 132 -9.65 5.45 10.27
N PRO A 133 -10.01 5.60 11.56
CA PRO A 133 -11.08 4.84 12.19
C PRO A 133 -12.46 5.05 11.54
N GLN A 134 -12.66 6.20 10.91
CA GLN A 134 -13.93 6.62 10.32
C GLN A 134 -13.90 6.66 8.78
N SER A 135 -12.84 6.15 8.15
CA SER A 135 -12.75 5.99 6.69
C SER A 135 -13.23 4.60 6.26
N THR A 136 -13.80 4.54 5.06
CA THR A 136 -14.16 3.29 4.37
C THR A 136 -13.10 2.90 3.34
N HIS A 137 -13.17 1.68 2.83
CA HIS A 137 -12.23 1.17 1.82
C HIS A 137 -12.11 2.08 0.59
N VAL A 138 -13.22 2.69 0.15
CA VAL A 138 -13.26 3.53 -1.07
C VAL A 138 -12.86 4.98 -0.82
N ALA A 139 -12.76 5.40 0.45
CA ALA A 139 -12.38 6.77 0.82
C ALA A 139 -10.92 7.11 0.40
N PHE A 140 -10.09 6.10 0.13
CA PHE A 140 -8.73 6.30 -0.37
C PHE A 140 -8.66 6.71 -1.85
N THR A 141 -9.80 6.83 -2.53
CA THR A 141 -9.87 7.18 -3.95
C THR A 141 -10.83 8.34 -4.20
N SER A 142 -10.58 9.12 -5.25
CA SER A 142 -11.42 10.27 -5.63
C SER A 142 -12.59 9.90 -6.56
N SER A 143 -12.64 8.68 -7.10
CA SER A 143 -13.48 8.34 -8.26
C SER A 143 -14.46 7.18 -8.07
N LEU A 144 -14.56 6.57 -6.88
CA LEU A 144 -15.40 5.38 -6.64
C LEU A 144 -16.75 5.66 -5.97
N ALA A 145 -17.35 6.84 -6.21
CA ALA A 145 -18.62 7.24 -5.60
C ALA A 145 -19.77 6.21 -5.83
N GLY A 146 -19.73 5.44 -6.93
CA GLY A 146 -20.73 4.41 -7.23
C GLY A 146 -20.64 3.13 -6.39
N LEU A 147 -19.57 2.92 -5.61
CA LEU A 147 -19.37 1.71 -4.79
C LEU A 147 -19.68 1.91 -3.30
N LEU A 148 -20.11 3.12 -2.90
CA LEU A 148 -20.36 3.48 -1.50
C LEU A 148 -21.36 2.55 -0.80
N GLY A 149 -22.41 2.09 -1.50
CA GLY A 149 -23.42 1.21 -0.92
C GLY A 149 -22.89 -0.17 -0.50
N PHE A 150 -21.82 -0.66 -1.15
CA PHE A 150 -21.22 -1.96 -0.84
C PHE A 150 -20.04 -1.86 0.13
N CYS A 151 -19.32 -0.74 0.12
CA CYS A 151 -18.09 -0.57 0.91
C CYS A 151 -18.32 0.13 2.25
N GLY A 152 -19.57 0.26 2.68
CA GLY A 152 -19.97 0.87 3.95
C GLY A 152 -19.97 2.40 3.94
N PHE A 153 -20.34 2.98 5.08
CA PHE A 153 -20.44 4.42 5.27
C PHE A 153 -19.46 4.90 6.34
N GLY A 154 -18.66 5.91 6.01
CA GLY A 154 -17.70 6.53 6.92
C GLY A 154 -17.97 8.01 7.11
N ARG A 155 -17.37 8.59 8.15
CA ARG A 155 -17.50 10.02 8.48
C ARG A 155 -16.32 10.85 7.99
N THR A 156 -15.16 10.23 7.77
CA THR A 156 -14.01 10.91 7.17
C THR A 156 -14.21 10.98 5.66
N SER A 157 -14.08 12.18 5.10
CA SER A 157 -14.22 12.39 3.66
C SER A 157 -13.09 11.71 2.88
N SER A 158 -13.31 11.43 1.59
CA SER A 158 -12.24 10.91 0.74
C SER A 158 -11.08 11.89 0.62
N SER A 159 -11.36 13.19 0.54
CA SER A 159 -10.31 14.22 0.44
C SER A 159 -9.40 14.24 1.68
N GLU A 160 -9.97 14.13 2.87
CA GLU A 160 -9.19 14.04 4.11
C GLU A 160 -8.43 12.71 4.20
N THR A 161 -9.09 11.59 3.86
CA THR A 161 -8.47 10.24 3.84
C THR A 161 -7.25 10.21 2.90
N ILE A 162 -7.39 10.77 1.69
CA ILE A 162 -6.33 10.87 0.70
C ILE A 162 -5.21 11.78 1.20
N ALA A 163 -5.52 12.96 1.75
CA ALA A 163 -4.50 13.90 2.23
C ALA A 163 -3.65 13.28 3.35
N ILE A 164 -4.28 12.63 4.32
CA ILE A 164 -3.59 11.94 5.42
C ILE A 164 -2.74 10.78 4.90
N THR A 165 -3.28 9.97 3.99
CA THR A 165 -2.56 8.84 3.39
C THR A 165 -1.37 9.30 2.57
N ALA A 166 -1.53 10.33 1.75
CA ALA A 166 -0.45 10.91 0.96
C ALA A 166 0.66 11.48 1.85
N ALA A 167 0.29 12.12 2.97
CA ALA A 167 1.24 12.59 3.97
C ALA A 167 2.06 11.43 4.55
N ALA A 168 1.41 10.42 5.12
CA ALA A 168 2.12 9.26 5.70
C ALA A 168 2.96 8.50 4.66
N MET A 169 2.45 8.33 3.44
CA MET A 169 3.18 7.72 2.32
C MET A 169 4.43 8.52 1.95
N THR A 170 4.32 9.84 1.86
CA THR A 170 5.46 10.71 1.56
C THR A 170 6.54 10.59 2.61
N GLY A 171 6.17 10.58 3.89
CA GLY A 171 7.13 10.43 5.00
C GLY A 171 7.84 9.10 5.00
N TRP A 172 7.09 8.02 4.74
CA TRP A 172 7.65 6.68 4.60
C TRP A 172 8.63 6.58 3.43
N MET A 173 8.26 7.10 2.26
CA MET A 173 9.11 7.04 1.07
C MET A 173 10.36 7.91 1.22
N GLN A 174 10.26 9.10 1.83
CA GLN A 174 11.44 9.93 2.09
C GLN A 174 12.44 9.23 3.01
N SER A 175 11.97 8.63 4.10
CA SER A 175 12.85 7.92 5.03
C SER A 175 13.48 6.66 4.44
N ASN A 176 12.71 5.85 3.70
CA ASN A 176 13.18 4.54 3.25
C ASN A 176 13.82 4.54 1.85
N VAL A 177 13.50 5.50 0.98
CA VAL A 177 14.08 5.59 -0.37
C VAL A 177 15.22 6.60 -0.42
N ARG A 178 15.03 7.77 0.22
CA ARG A 178 16.03 8.85 0.18
C ARG A 178 16.99 8.83 1.38
N GLY A 179 16.69 8.05 2.43
CA GLY A 179 17.49 8.02 3.65
C GLY A 179 17.45 9.35 4.42
N THR A 180 16.47 10.20 4.15
CA THR A 180 16.33 11.52 4.78
C THR A 180 15.37 11.47 5.95
N ALA A 181 15.61 12.28 6.98
CA ALA A 181 14.66 12.46 8.06
C ALA A 181 13.30 12.92 7.50
N VAL A 182 12.22 12.44 8.13
CA VAL A 182 10.85 12.86 7.82
C VAL A 182 10.73 14.36 8.13
N PRO A 183 10.22 15.20 7.20
CA PRO A 183 10.09 16.63 7.42
C PRO A 183 9.27 16.92 8.67
N ALA A 184 9.73 17.86 9.51
CA ALA A 184 9.06 18.19 10.76
C ALA A 184 7.59 18.62 10.56
N GLN A 185 7.30 19.32 9.46
CA GLN A 185 5.95 19.73 9.08
C GLN A 185 5.03 18.52 8.86
N LEU A 186 5.57 17.45 8.26
CA LEU A 186 4.82 16.23 8.00
C LEU A 186 4.53 15.47 9.30
N THR A 187 5.53 15.39 10.19
CA THR A 187 5.37 14.82 11.53
C THR A 187 4.35 15.61 12.34
N SER A 188 4.43 16.95 12.35
CA SER A 188 3.46 17.82 13.03
C SER A 188 2.05 17.65 12.48
N TYR A 189 1.90 17.53 11.16
CA TYR A 189 0.61 17.27 10.53
C TYR A 189 0.01 15.94 11.00
N LEU A 190 0.75 14.83 10.91
CA LEU A 190 0.25 13.52 11.38
C LEU A 190 -0.06 13.53 12.88
N ASN A 191 0.78 14.17 13.70
CA ASN A 191 0.54 14.29 15.14
C ASN A 191 -0.75 15.07 15.45
N SER A 192 -1.02 16.16 14.71
CA SER A 192 -2.28 16.89 14.88
C SER A 192 -3.51 16.03 14.55
N LYS A 193 -3.39 15.12 13.57
CA LYS A 193 -4.45 14.16 13.21
C LYS A 193 -4.63 13.07 14.25
N VAL A 194 -3.54 12.64 14.90
CA VAL A 194 -3.61 11.74 16.07
C VAL A 194 -4.30 12.43 17.25
N GLN A 195 -3.91 13.67 17.58
CA GLN A 195 -4.51 14.45 18.67
C GLN A 195 -6.01 14.71 18.45
N ALA A 196 -6.41 14.95 17.20
CA ALA A 196 -7.81 15.11 16.82
C ALA A 196 -8.61 13.80 16.79
N GLY A 197 -7.97 12.64 17.03
CA GLY A 197 -8.61 11.33 16.93
C GLY A 197 -9.01 10.94 15.50
N THR A 198 -8.51 11.66 14.49
CA THR A 198 -8.77 11.36 13.07
C THR A 198 -8.05 10.10 12.62
N ILE A 199 -6.87 9.82 13.20
CA ILE A 199 -6.08 8.62 12.95
C ILE A 199 -5.52 8.02 14.24
N THR A 200 -5.17 6.75 14.17
CA THR A 200 -4.13 6.16 15.04
C THR A 200 -2.86 5.96 14.24
N PHE A 201 -1.70 6.11 14.87
CA PHE A 201 -0.40 5.86 14.24
C PHE A 201 0.44 4.96 15.14
N ALA A 202 1.03 3.91 14.56
CA ALA A 202 1.89 2.96 15.25
C ALA A 202 3.13 2.61 14.42
N VAL A 203 4.25 2.38 15.12
CA VAL A 203 5.47 1.81 14.55
C VAL A 203 5.66 0.43 15.16
N LYS A 204 5.90 -0.58 14.32
CA LYS A 204 6.01 -1.96 14.79
C LYS A 204 7.27 -2.08 15.67
N PRO A 205 7.16 -2.61 16.90
CA PRO A 205 8.30 -2.77 17.79
C PRO A 205 9.26 -3.86 17.32
#